data_AF-A0A2P5TJE2-F1
#
_entry.id   AF-A0A2P5TJE2-F1
#
_cell.length_a   1.000
_cell.length_b   1.000
_cell.length_c   1.000
_cell.angle_alpha   90.00
_cell.angle_beta   90.00
_cell.angle_gamma   90.00
#
_symmetry.space_group_name_H-M   'P 1'
#
loop_
_entity.id
_entity.type
_entity.pdbx_description
1 polymer ?
#
loop_
_entity_poly.entity_id
_entity_poly.type
_entity_poly.pdbx_seq_one_letter_code
_entity_poly.pdbx_strand_id
1 'polypeptide(L)'
;QPLQPLGGTRLDWARFNHYIASIAVTDTLIAATSPPGNCYGLWHRHSGELIRIAPLPDASGASAKGGQIWLGSGQGGISQLDSSGREQRFYSAYQWDNHWALIDV
;
A
#
# COMPACT_ATOMS: atom_id res chain seq x y z
N GLN A 1 6.33 3.79 25.09
CA GLN A 1 7.27 4.44 24.16
C GLN A 1 6.49 5.47 23.34
N PRO A 2 7.02 6.67 23.05
CA PRO A 2 6.30 7.67 22.27
C PRO A 2 6.10 7.19 20.83
N LEU A 3 4.98 7.57 20.20
CA LEU A 3 4.71 7.29 18.80
C LEU A 3 5.70 8.08 17.91
N GLN A 4 6.29 7.40 16.93
CA GLN A 4 7.13 8.02 15.91
C GLN A 4 6.39 8.02 14.57
N PRO A 5 6.32 9.17 13.87
CA PRO A 5 5.71 9.22 12.55
C PRO A 5 6.59 8.51 11.51
N LEU A 6 5.95 7.93 10.50
CA LEU A 6 6.66 7.46 9.30
C LEU A 6 7.25 8.67 8.55
N GLY A 7 8.37 8.43 7.87
CA GLY A 7 9.09 9.41 7.07
C GLY A 7 8.27 9.91 5.88
N GLY A 8 8.69 11.05 5.33
CA GLY A 8 8.02 11.73 4.23
C GLY A 8 7.89 13.23 4.49
N THR A 9 8.01 14.03 3.44
CA THR A 9 7.79 15.47 3.51
C THR A 9 6.30 15.80 3.59
N ARG A 10 5.96 17.06 3.88
CA ARG A 10 4.57 17.52 3.80
C ARG A 10 3.95 17.32 2.41
N LEU A 11 4.75 17.44 1.34
CA LEU A 11 4.27 17.25 -0.02
C LEU A 11 4.02 15.76 -0.33
N ASP A 12 4.81 14.86 0.25
CA ASP A 12 4.59 13.42 0.15
C ASP A 12 3.24 13.05 0.77
N TRP A 13 3.00 13.49 2.01
CA TRP A 13 1.72 13.25 2.68
C TRP A 13 0.53 13.92 1.98
N ALA A 14 0.73 15.06 1.33
CA ALA A 14 -0.32 15.71 0.55
C ALA A 14 -0.81 14.86 -0.65
N ARG A 15 0.02 13.94 -1.18
CA ARG A 15 -0.39 13.02 -2.25
C ARG A 15 -1.52 12.08 -1.83
N PHE A 16 -1.66 11.78 -0.54
CA PHE A 16 -2.73 10.93 -0.01
C PHE A 16 -4.09 11.63 0.04
N ASN A 17 -4.16 12.93 -0.32
CA ASN A 17 -5.40 13.72 -0.29
C ASN A 17 -6.18 13.54 1.03
N HIS A 18 -5.45 13.58 2.15
CA HIS A 18 -5.97 13.45 3.51
C HIS A 18 -6.70 12.14 3.84
N TYR A 19 -6.50 11.08 3.07
CA TYR A 19 -7.20 9.82 3.27
C TYR A 19 -6.28 8.61 3.08
N ILE A 20 -6.34 7.69 4.05
CA ILE A 20 -5.73 6.36 3.99
C ILE A 20 -6.86 5.34 4.06
N ALA A 21 -6.97 4.47 3.06
CA ALA A 21 -8.02 3.44 3.00
C ALA A 21 -7.62 2.17 3.75
N SER A 22 -6.44 1.65 3.45
CA SER A 22 -5.95 0.40 4.03
C SER A 22 -4.44 0.45 4.26
N ILE A 23 -3.98 -0.36 5.20
CA ILE A 23 -2.57 -0.51 5.56
C ILE A 23 -2.23 -2.00 5.60
N ALA A 24 -1.10 -2.37 5.01
CA ALA A 24 -0.51 -3.69 5.12
C ALA A 24 0.91 -3.60 5.67
N VAL A 25 1.29 -4.57 6.50
CA VAL A 25 2.57 -4.58 7.19
C VAL A 25 3.19 -5.98 7.08
N THR A 26 4.45 -6.04 6.66
CA THR A 26 5.31 -7.23 6.76
C THR A 26 6.40 -6.98 7.79
N ASP A 27 7.32 -7.93 7.98
CA ASP A 27 8.47 -7.69 8.86
C ASP A 27 9.36 -6.53 8.37
N THR A 28 9.42 -6.29 7.06
CA THR A 28 10.34 -5.31 6.45
C THR A 28 9.64 -4.06 5.91
N LEU A 29 8.36 -4.13 5.56
CA LEU A 29 7.67 -3.08 4.81
C LEU A 29 6.34 -2.68 5.46
N ILE A 30 5.98 -1.42 5.28
CA ILE A 30 4.64 -0.88 5.54
C ILE A 30 4.15 -0.28 4.23
N ALA A 31 2.92 -0.61 3.82
CA ALA A 31 2.25 0.06 2.70
C ALA A 31 0.92 0.65 3.15
N ALA A 32 0.57 1.81 2.60
CA ALA A 32 -0.72 2.46 2.82
C ALA A 32 -1.31 2.91 1.49
N THR A 33 -2.62 2.72 1.30
CA THR A 33 -3.35 3.06 0.07
C THR A 33 -4.19 4.32 0.24
N SER A 34 -4.40 5.05 -0.86
CA SER A 34 -5.30 6.21 -0.93
C SER A 34 -6.08 6.23 -2.25
N PRO A 35 -7.39 5.91 -2.24
CA PRO A 35 -8.25 6.06 -3.40
C PRO A 35 -8.36 7.51 -3.89
N PRO A 36 -8.67 8.52 -3.05
CA PRO A 36 -8.78 9.90 -3.53
C PRO A 36 -7.42 10.52 -3.85
N GLY A 37 -6.32 9.96 -3.34
CA GLY A 37 -4.95 10.30 -3.73
C GLY A 37 -4.46 9.57 -4.98
N ASN A 38 -5.18 8.55 -5.47
CA ASN A 38 -4.77 7.65 -6.56
C ASN A 38 -3.33 7.13 -6.40
N CYS A 39 -2.94 6.81 -5.17
CA CYS A 39 -1.57 6.40 -4.87
C CYS A 39 -1.49 5.39 -3.72
N TYR A 40 -0.34 4.76 -3.60
CA TYR A 40 0.10 4.09 -2.39
C TYR A 40 1.46 4.64 -1.95
N GLY A 41 1.71 4.61 -0.65
CA GLY A 41 3.04 4.80 -0.08
C GLY A 41 3.64 3.49 0.39
N LEU A 42 4.97 3.41 0.36
CA LEU A 42 5.74 2.29 0.88
C LEU A 42 6.87 2.82 1.76
N TRP A 43 7.01 2.24 2.94
CA TRP A 43 8.04 2.58 3.92
C TRP A 43 8.80 1.34 4.36
N HIS A 44 10.05 1.53 4.76
CA HIS A 44 10.79 0.51 5.48
C HIS A 44 10.33 0.50 6.94
N ARG A 45 9.90 -0.68 7.45
CA ARG A 45 9.22 -0.81 8.74
C ARG A 45 10.06 -0.37 9.93
N HIS A 46 11.35 -0.72 9.93
CA HIS A 46 12.21 -0.50 11.09
C HIS A 46 12.80 0.91 11.16
N SER A 47 13.15 1.50 10.02
CA SER A 47 13.68 2.87 9.97
C SER A 47 12.59 3.92 9.85
N GLY A 48 11.38 3.53 9.44
CA GLY A 48 10.29 4.44 9.11
C GLY A 48 10.54 5.23 7.83
N GLU A 49 11.65 4.99 7.12
CA GLU A 49 12.03 5.75 5.92
C GLU A 49 11.02 5.53 4.79
N LEU A 50 10.62 6.62 4.14
CA LEU A 50 9.79 6.56 2.94
C LEU A 50 10.62 6.00 1.79
N ILE A 51 10.19 4.85 1.25
CA ILE A 51 10.80 4.24 0.08
C ILE A 51 10.25 4.92 -1.19
N ARG A 52 8.92 5.05 -1.29
CA ARG A 52 8.27 5.74 -2.42
C ARG A 52 6.81 6.06 -2.14
N ILE A 53 6.29 7.00 -2.93
CA ILE A 53 4.87 7.13 -3.24
C ILE A 53 4.70 6.84 -4.73
N ALA A 54 3.81 5.91 -5.07
CA ALA A 54 3.62 5.46 -6.44
C ALA A 54 2.14 5.52 -6.85
N PRO A 55 1.86 5.80 -8.13
CA PRO A 55 0.49 5.90 -8.63
C PRO A 55 -0.17 4.52 -8.65
N LEU A 56 -1.39 4.46 -8.11
CA LEU A 56 -2.29 3.32 -8.18
C LEU A 56 -3.72 3.89 -8.19
N PRO A 57 -4.37 3.95 -9.36
CA PRO A 57 -5.73 4.49 -9.46
C PRO A 57 -6.68 3.73 -8.55
N ASP A 58 -7.51 4.46 -7.81
CA ASP A 58 -8.51 3.87 -6.91
C ASP A 58 -7.90 2.80 -5.96
N ALA A 59 -6.72 3.11 -5.40
CA ALA A 59 -5.99 2.24 -4.49
C ALA A 59 -6.76 2.02 -3.19
N SER A 60 -7.36 0.84 -3.01
CA SER A 60 -8.25 0.54 -1.90
C SER A 60 -7.67 -0.50 -0.96
N GLY A 61 -7.74 -1.78 -1.34
CA GLY A 61 -7.33 -2.92 -0.51
C GLY A 61 -5.83 -2.99 -0.29
N ALA A 62 -5.42 -3.41 0.91
CA ALA A 62 -4.03 -3.74 1.22
C ALA A 62 -4.01 -4.98 2.12
N SER A 63 -3.18 -5.97 1.82
CA SER A 63 -2.99 -7.17 2.63
C SER A 63 -1.53 -7.63 2.58
N ALA A 64 -1.09 -8.40 3.57
CA ALA A 64 0.26 -8.94 3.64
C ALA A 64 0.23 -10.46 3.83
N LYS A 65 1.11 -11.19 3.12
CA LYS A 65 1.30 -12.64 3.29
C LYS A 65 2.70 -13.05 2.81
N GLY A 66 3.38 -13.89 3.59
CA GLY A 66 4.67 -14.46 3.21
C GLY A 66 5.74 -13.42 2.88
N GLY A 67 5.81 -12.32 3.64
CA GLY A 67 6.76 -11.21 3.42
C GLY A 67 6.42 -10.31 2.23
N GLN A 68 5.29 -10.54 1.57
CA GLN A 68 4.83 -9.76 0.41
C GLN A 68 3.62 -8.91 0.79
N ILE A 69 3.47 -7.79 0.10
CA ILE A 69 2.30 -6.92 0.20
C ILE A 69 1.49 -7.00 -1.09
N TRP A 70 0.17 -7.05 -0.95
CA TRP A 70 -0.78 -7.06 -2.05
C TRP A 70 -1.65 -5.82 -1.93
N LEU A 71 -1.69 -5.02 -2.99
CA LEU A 71 -2.49 -3.80 -3.07
C LEU A 71 -3.53 -3.96 -4.18
N GLY A 72 -4.77 -3.59 -3.88
CA GLY A 72 -5.89 -3.63 -4.80
C GLY A 72 -6.24 -2.25 -5.34
N SER A 73 -6.62 -2.21 -6.60
CA SER A 73 -7.27 -1.08 -7.27
C SER A 73 -8.72 -1.47 -7.59
N GLY A 74 -9.69 -0.59 -7.32
CA GLY A 74 -11.09 -0.90 -7.64
C GLY A 74 -11.38 -1.10 -9.13
N GLN A 75 -10.43 -0.71 -10.01
CA GLN A 75 -10.48 -0.98 -11.45
C GLN A 75 -9.98 -2.38 -11.85
N GLY A 76 -9.82 -3.29 -10.88
CA GLY A 76 -9.38 -4.67 -11.11
C GLY A 76 -7.86 -4.84 -11.17
N GLY A 77 -7.10 -3.77 -10.89
CA GLY A 77 -5.63 -3.80 -10.86
C GLY A 77 -5.08 -4.34 -9.54
N ILE A 78 -4.04 -5.17 -9.62
CA ILE A 78 -3.37 -5.79 -8.48
C ILE A 78 -1.90 -5.42 -8.53
N SER A 79 -1.37 -4.84 -7.45
CA SER A 79 0.06 -4.60 -7.27
C SER A 79 0.60 -5.52 -6.18
N GLN A 80 1.47 -6.46 -6.57
CA GLN A 80 2.20 -7.34 -5.67
C GLN A 80 3.58 -6.75 -5.41
N LEU A 81 3.93 -6.54 -4.15
CA LEU A 81 5.24 -6.05 -3.72
C LEU A 81 5.98 -7.18 -3.03
N ASP A 82 7.16 -7.54 -3.56
CA ASP A 82 8.03 -8.52 -2.89
C ASP A 82 8.68 -7.93 -1.63
N SER A 83 9.46 -8.74 -0.90
CA SER A 83 10.09 -8.32 0.36
C SER A 83 11.10 -7.18 0.22
N SER A 84 11.59 -6.92 -1.00
CA SER A 84 12.44 -5.76 -1.34
C SER A 84 11.63 -4.53 -1.76
N GLY A 85 10.31 -4.68 -1.86
CA GLY A 85 9.39 -3.66 -2.32
C GLY A 85 9.31 -3.54 -3.84
N ARG A 86 9.90 -4.45 -4.61
CA ARG A 86 9.76 -4.46 -6.07
C ARG A 86 8.34 -4.85 -6.44
N GLU A 87 7.76 -4.10 -7.37
CA GLU A 87 6.36 -4.21 -7.77
C GLU A 87 6.19 -5.04 -9.04
N GLN A 88 5.20 -5.94 -9.02
CA GLN A 88 4.64 -6.58 -10.20
C GLN A 88 3.14 -6.27 -10.26
N ARG A 89 2.66 -5.85 -11.44
CA ARG A 89 1.25 -5.50 -11.66
C ARG A 89 0.54 -6.53 -12.51
N PHE A 90 -0.70 -6.81 -12.13
CA PHE A 90 -1.62 -7.68 -12.86
C PHE A 90 -2.99 -7.03 -12.93
N TYR A 91 -3.81 -7.46 -13.88
CA TYR A 91 -5.20 -7.05 -13.99
C TYR A 91 -6.08 -8.27 -13.98
N SER A 92 -7.14 -8.20 -13.19
CA SER A 92 -8.19 -9.21 -13.17
C SER A 92 -9.34 -8.79 -14.09
N ALA A 93 -10.19 -9.75 -14.48
CA ALA A 93 -11.43 -9.47 -15.19
C ALA A 93 -12.54 -8.90 -14.27
N TYR A 94 -12.30 -8.89 -12.96
CA TYR A 94 -13.22 -8.44 -11.93
C TYR A 94 -12.79 -7.10 -11.36
N GLN A 95 -13.79 -6.30 -11.03
CA GLN A 95 -13.65 -5.08 -10.24
C GLN A 95 -14.15 -5.38 -8.83
N TRP A 96 -13.62 -4.66 -7.86
CA TRP A 96 -13.98 -4.80 -6.45
C TRP A 96 -13.97 -3.43 -5.81
N ASP A 97 -14.56 -3.35 -4.63
CA ASP A 97 -14.45 -2.17 -3.79
C ASP A 97 -13.87 -2.56 -2.42
N ASN A 98 -13.15 -1.60 -1.86
CA ASN A 98 -12.74 -1.49 -0.47
C ASN A 98 -11.66 -2.48 0.03
N HIS A 99 -12.00 -3.46 0.88
CA HIS A 99 -11.01 -4.15 1.72
C HIS A 99 -10.69 -5.57 1.25
N TRP A 100 -9.44 -5.98 1.44
CA TRP A 100 -8.94 -7.31 1.09
C TRP A 100 -8.53 -8.09 2.32
N ALA A 101 -8.83 -9.39 2.31
CA ALA A 101 -8.30 -10.35 3.25
C ALA A 101 -7.66 -11.50 2.46
N LEU A 102 -6.46 -11.90 2.85
CA LEU A 102 -5.82 -13.10 2.35
C LEU A 102 -6.23 -14.27 3.27
N ILE A 103 -6.86 -15.29 2.70
CA ILE A 103 -7.33 -16.46 3.44
C ILE A 103 -6.34 -17.60 3.21
N ASP A 104 -5.94 -18.28 4.27
CA ASP A 104 -5.19 -19.54 4.20
C ASP A 104 -6.18 -20.70 4.00
N VAL A 105 -5.84 -21.61 3.08
CA VAL A 105 -6.62 -22.82 2.78
C VAL A 105 -5.88 -24.04 3.28
#